data_AF-A0A838BGF1-F1
#
_entry.id   AF-A0A838BGF1-F1
#
_cell.length_a   1.000
_cell.length_b   1.000
_cell.length_c   1.000
_cell.angle_alpha   90.00
_cell.angle_beta   90.00
_cell.angle_gamma   90.00
#
_symmetry.space_group_name_H-M   'P 1'
#
loop_
_entity.id
_entity.type
_entity.pdbx_description
1 polymer ?
#
loop_
_entity_poly.entity_id
_entity_poly.type
_entity_poly.pdbx_seq_one_letter_code
_entity_poly.pdbx_strand_id
1 'polypeptide(L)'
;MEGWVQFSIWHWVILLLLIGVPVFFAVRSARRPSRNSTDLVGFGGWLLLLAIGQTLSPLRTLAEFGNSIEGYQQLMTLPNGLLATYGEIALLLAFLVLQLVVLIAMFRRSPRFKKLFLLQWFAIPVVFLVDVIWISTLIKVSVSQVLAGDALVKPIVSFVVTGIWVAYIYNSVRVRNTFDRAAANAEIATAFQ
;
A
#
# COMPACT_ATOMS: atom_id res chain seq x y z
N MET A 1 -26.80 22.31 17.24
CA MET A 1 -27.39 20.97 17.11
C MET A 1 -26.34 20.10 16.45
N GLU A 2 -25.63 19.29 17.25
CA GLU A 2 -24.54 18.43 16.78
C GLU A 2 -25.10 17.27 15.97
N GLY A 3 -24.81 17.27 14.67
CA GLY A 3 -25.11 16.17 13.78
C GLY A 3 -24.10 15.05 14.00
N TRP A 4 -24.42 14.11 14.87
CA TRP A 4 -23.71 12.84 14.97
C TRP A 4 -23.80 12.15 13.59
N VAL A 5 -22.69 12.06 12.88
CA VAL A 5 -22.59 11.26 11.65
C VAL A 5 -22.98 9.83 12.01
N GLN A 6 -24.16 9.38 11.58
CA GLN A 6 -24.61 8.01 11.81
C GLN A 6 -23.76 7.06 10.98
N PHE A 7 -22.69 6.54 11.57
CA PHE A 7 -21.87 5.51 10.94
C PHE A 7 -22.69 4.22 10.84
N SER A 8 -23.17 3.93 9.63
CA SER A 8 -23.90 2.69 9.31
C SER A 8 -23.08 1.46 9.72
N ILE A 9 -23.73 0.44 10.30
CA ILE A 9 -23.15 -0.85 10.69
C ILE A 9 -22.36 -1.49 9.53
N TRP A 10 -22.77 -1.22 8.29
CA TRP A 10 -22.09 -1.67 7.09
C TRP A 10 -20.66 -1.15 6.95
N HIS A 11 -20.34 0.05 7.47
CA HIS A 11 -18.95 0.55 7.53
C HIS A 11 -18.09 -0.36 8.39
N TRP A 12 -18.57 -0.74 9.58
CA TRP A 12 -17.83 -1.62 10.47
C TRP A 12 -17.68 -3.03 9.90
N VAL A 13 -18.70 -3.54 9.21
CA VAL A 13 -18.62 -4.84 8.52
C VAL A 13 -17.58 -4.81 7.40
N ILE A 14 -17.56 -3.76 6.56
CA ILE A 14 -16.56 -3.61 5.49
C ILE A 14 -15.16 -3.48 6.09
N LEU A 15 -15.00 -2.69 7.14
CA LEU A 15 -13.71 -2.45 7.81
C LEU A 15 -13.21 -3.75 8.48
N LEU A 16 -14.09 -4.51 9.14
CA LEU A 16 -13.78 -5.81 9.72
C LEU A 16 -13.50 -6.88 8.67
N LEU A 17 -14.12 -6.83 7.49
CA LEU A 17 -13.77 -7.74 6.39
C LEU A 17 -12.43 -7.37 5.78
N LEU A 18 -12.18 -6.08 5.55
CA LEU A 18 -10.91 -5.58 5.01
C LEU A 18 -9.71 -5.81 5.95
N ILE A 19 -9.91 -5.79 7.26
CA ILE A 19 -8.85 -6.12 8.24
C ILE A 19 -8.85 -7.62 8.56
N GLY A 20 -10.02 -8.17 8.86
CA GLY A 20 -10.19 -9.53 9.35
C GLY A 20 -9.84 -10.58 8.31
N VAL A 21 -10.14 -10.37 7.03
CA VAL A 21 -9.81 -11.34 5.98
C VAL A 21 -8.28 -11.43 5.79
N PRO A 22 -7.53 -10.32 5.59
CA PRO A 22 -6.07 -10.37 5.55
C PRO A 22 -5.43 -10.90 6.83
N VAL A 23 -5.92 -10.50 8.02
CA VAL A 23 -5.39 -10.99 9.31
C VAL A 23 -5.68 -12.48 9.46
N PHE A 24 -6.87 -12.94 9.10
CA PHE A 24 -7.22 -14.37 9.11
C PHE A 24 -6.32 -15.17 8.17
N PHE A 25 -6.06 -14.68 6.95
CA PHE A 25 -5.13 -15.32 6.03
C PHE A 25 -3.68 -15.26 6.52
N ALA A 26 -3.25 -14.18 7.16
CA ALA A 26 -1.92 -14.06 7.77
C ALA A 26 -1.74 -15.08 8.91
N VAL A 27 -2.71 -15.18 9.82
CA VAL A 27 -2.71 -16.14 10.94
C VAL A 27 -2.79 -17.58 10.44
N ARG A 28 -3.68 -17.86 9.48
CA ARG A 28 -3.80 -19.20 8.87
C ARG A 28 -2.54 -19.60 8.11
N SER A 29 -1.89 -18.64 7.44
CA SER A 29 -0.64 -18.84 6.72
C SER A 29 0.53 -19.08 7.67
N ALA A 30 0.56 -18.42 8.83
CA ALA A 30 1.55 -18.64 9.89
C ALA A 30 1.39 -20.01 10.57
N ARG A 31 0.19 -20.60 10.57
CA ARG A 31 -0.09 -21.92 11.14
C ARG A 31 0.26 -23.10 10.23
N ARG A 32 0.70 -22.88 8.98
CA ARG A 32 1.16 -23.99 8.13
C ARG A 32 2.50 -24.52 8.66
N PRO A 33 2.60 -25.80 9.07
CA PRO A 33 3.84 -26.35 9.61
C PRO A 33 4.97 -26.23 8.60
N SER A 34 6.15 -25.77 9.03
CA SER A 34 7.36 -25.87 8.23
C SER A 34 7.70 -27.36 8.08
N ARG A 35 7.95 -27.81 6.85
CA ARG A 35 8.31 -29.21 6.56
C ARG A 35 9.56 -29.68 7.32
N ASN A 36 10.42 -28.73 7.71
CA ASN A 36 11.54 -28.88 8.63
C ASN A 36 11.47 -27.77 9.69
N SER A 37 11.61 -28.10 10.99
CA SER A 37 11.56 -27.14 12.10
C SER A 37 12.76 -26.17 12.15
N THR A 38 13.82 -26.44 11.38
CA THR A 38 15.04 -25.63 11.28
C THR A 38 14.99 -24.55 10.20
N ASP A 39 14.00 -24.57 9.29
CA ASP A 39 13.92 -23.60 8.19
C ASP A 39 12.99 -22.41 8.53
N LEU A 40 13.56 -21.20 8.60
CA LEU A 40 12.82 -19.95 8.81
C LEU A 40 11.96 -19.61 7.57
N VAL A 41 10.74 -20.14 7.48
CA VAL A 41 9.81 -19.95 6.35
C VAL A 41 8.47 -19.40 6.84
N GLY A 42 7.83 -18.55 6.03
CA GLY A 42 6.49 -18.01 6.30
C GLY A 42 6.49 -16.70 7.10
N PHE A 43 5.28 -16.19 7.37
CA PHE A 43 5.06 -14.94 8.10
C PHE A 43 5.37 -15.12 9.58
N GLY A 44 6.54 -14.64 10.01
CA GLY A 44 6.97 -14.63 11.41
C GLY A 44 8.04 -13.56 11.65
N GLY A 45 8.26 -13.22 12.92
CA GLY A 45 9.19 -12.15 13.31
C GLY A 45 8.89 -10.82 12.61
N TRP A 46 9.93 -10.11 12.16
CA TRP A 46 9.81 -8.84 11.43
C TRP A 46 8.97 -8.91 10.15
N LEU A 47 8.88 -10.08 9.49
CA LEU A 47 8.05 -10.22 8.29
C LEU A 47 6.54 -10.13 8.61
N LEU A 48 6.12 -10.48 9.83
CA LEU A 48 4.74 -10.30 10.26
C LEU A 48 4.39 -8.81 10.42
N LEU A 49 5.30 -8.02 10.97
CA LEU A 49 5.12 -6.56 11.08
C LEU A 49 4.98 -5.90 9.70
N LEU A 50 5.81 -6.33 8.74
CA LEU A 50 5.68 -5.90 7.34
C LEU A 50 4.31 -6.27 6.77
N ALA A 51 3.82 -7.49 7.05
CA ALA A 51 2.52 -7.96 6.55
C ALA A 51 1.37 -7.09 7.07
N ILE A 52 1.42 -6.73 8.36
CA ILE A 52 0.45 -5.83 8.98
C ILE A 52 0.54 -4.45 8.33
N GLY A 53 1.74 -3.88 8.19
CA GLY A 53 1.94 -2.60 7.54
C GLY A 53 1.41 -2.56 6.10
N GLN A 54 1.72 -3.58 5.30
CA GLN A 54 1.23 -3.68 3.92
C GLN A 54 -0.30 -3.85 3.86
N THR A 55 -0.90 -4.50 4.86
CA THR A 55 -2.37 -4.64 4.96
C THR A 55 -3.04 -3.31 5.32
N LEU A 56 -2.40 -2.51 6.19
CA LEU A 56 -2.92 -1.21 6.60
C LEU A 56 -2.75 -0.13 5.52
N SER A 57 -1.80 -0.29 4.58
CA SER A 57 -1.51 0.72 3.56
C SER A 57 -2.71 1.07 2.65
N PRO A 58 -3.47 0.11 2.08
CA PRO A 58 -4.70 0.41 1.33
C PRO A 58 -5.76 1.14 2.17
N LEU A 59 -5.90 0.75 3.44
CA LEU A 59 -6.88 1.35 4.35
C LEU A 59 -6.54 2.80 4.67
N ARG A 60 -5.24 3.05 4.89
CA ARG A 60 -4.75 4.41 5.07
C ARG A 60 -5.01 5.27 3.83
N THR A 61 -4.74 4.75 2.64
CA THR A 61 -5.00 5.46 1.37
C THR A 61 -6.49 5.80 1.21
N LEU A 62 -7.39 4.87 1.57
CA LEU A 62 -8.84 5.12 1.56
C LEU A 62 -9.27 6.16 2.61
N ALA A 63 -8.66 6.14 3.80
CA ALA A 63 -8.93 7.14 4.83
C ALA A 63 -8.43 8.53 4.42
N GLU A 64 -7.25 8.62 3.81
CA GLU A 64 -6.70 9.85 3.25
C GLU A 64 -7.59 10.40 2.12
N PHE A 65 -8.09 9.52 1.24
CA PHE A 65 -9.09 9.89 0.23
C PHE A 65 -10.37 10.46 0.86
N GLY A 66 -10.93 9.79 1.87
CA GLY A 66 -12.13 10.25 2.57
C GLY A 66 -11.95 11.62 3.23
N ASN A 67 -10.80 11.85 3.86
CA ASN A 67 -10.46 13.13 4.48
C ASN A 67 -10.24 14.26 3.46
N SER A 68 -10.02 13.93 2.18
CA SER A 68 -9.74 14.90 1.12
C SER A 68 -11.00 15.30 0.33
N ILE A 69 -12.17 14.72 0.62
CA ILE A 69 -13.42 14.97 -0.11
C ILE A 69 -13.81 16.45 -0.11
N GLU A 70 -13.73 17.12 1.04
CA GLU A 70 -14.06 18.55 1.13
C GLU A 70 -13.08 19.40 0.31
N GLY A 71 -11.78 19.05 0.35
CA GLY A 71 -10.75 19.69 -0.48
C GLY A 71 -11.03 19.52 -1.97
N TYR A 72 -11.44 18.33 -2.40
CA TYR A 72 -11.85 18.08 -3.78
C TYR A 72 -13.08 18.89 -4.19
N GLN A 73 -14.09 18.99 -3.33
CA GLN A 73 -15.27 19.81 -3.62
C GLN A 73 -14.91 21.28 -3.82
N GLN A 74 -14.01 21.83 -2.99
CA GLN A 74 -13.50 23.18 -3.15
C GLN A 74 -12.69 23.33 -4.44
N LEU A 75 -11.78 22.37 -4.71
CA LEU A 75 -10.94 22.37 -5.90
C LEU A 75 -11.79 22.37 -7.18
N MET A 76 -12.87 21.59 -7.23
CA MET A 76 -13.78 21.51 -8.37
C MET A 76 -14.47 22.84 -8.72
N THR A 77 -14.56 23.80 -7.79
CA THR A 77 -15.13 25.14 -8.06
C THR A 77 -14.17 26.07 -8.81
N LEU A 78 -12.87 25.74 -8.83
CA LEU A 78 -11.85 26.52 -9.51
C LEU A 78 -11.83 26.24 -11.02
N PRO A 79 -11.32 27.19 -11.83
CA PRO A 79 -11.02 26.92 -13.24
C PRO A 79 -10.07 25.71 -13.36
N ASN A 80 -10.41 24.75 -14.24
CA ASN A 80 -9.73 23.44 -14.38
C ASN A 80 -9.76 22.54 -13.14
N GLY A 81 -10.52 22.90 -12.11
CA GLY A 81 -10.67 22.17 -10.86
C GLY A 81 -11.11 20.72 -11.04
N LEU A 82 -12.12 20.50 -11.89
CA LEU A 82 -12.61 19.14 -12.22
C LEU A 82 -11.50 18.25 -12.81
N LEU A 83 -10.69 18.79 -13.72
CA LEU A 83 -9.60 18.03 -14.34
C LEU A 83 -8.47 17.75 -13.35
N ALA A 84 -8.15 18.70 -12.49
CA ALA A 84 -7.19 18.53 -11.41
C ALA A 84 -7.63 17.42 -10.46
N THR A 85 -8.87 17.48 -9.97
CA THR A 85 -9.44 16.45 -9.09
C THR A 85 -9.49 15.08 -9.74
N TYR A 86 -9.93 14.96 -11.01
CA TYR A 86 -9.95 13.65 -11.66
C TYR A 86 -8.55 13.05 -11.82
N GLY A 87 -7.53 13.88 -12.09
CA GLY A 87 -6.15 13.42 -12.15
C GLY A 87 -5.63 12.92 -10.79
N GLU A 88 -5.89 13.66 -9.72
CA GLU A 88 -5.50 13.27 -8.36
C GLU A 88 -6.19 11.95 -7.94
N ILE A 89 -7.50 11.83 -8.19
CA ILE A 89 -8.25 10.59 -7.94
C ILE A 89 -7.68 9.43 -8.76
N ALA A 90 -7.36 9.65 -10.04
CA ALA A 90 -6.78 8.62 -10.90
C ALA A 90 -5.40 8.16 -10.39
N LEU A 91 -4.54 9.09 -9.96
CA LEU A 91 -3.24 8.78 -9.36
C LEU A 91 -3.39 7.98 -8.06
N LEU A 92 -4.30 8.41 -7.19
CA LEU A 92 -4.60 7.72 -5.93
C LEU A 92 -5.12 6.31 -6.17
N LEU A 93 -6.06 6.13 -7.11
CA LEU A 93 -6.58 4.81 -7.49
C LEU A 93 -5.49 3.92 -8.10
N ALA A 94 -4.64 4.44 -8.96
CA ALA A 94 -3.52 3.70 -9.53
C ALA A 94 -2.55 3.22 -8.43
N PHE A 95 -2.24 4.10 -7.46
CA PHE A 95 -1.40 3.75 -6.32
C PHE A 95 -2.06 2.73 -5.40
N LEU A 96 -3.37 2.86 -5.14
CA LEU A 96 -4.15 1.90 -4.37
C LEU A 96 -4.14 0.51 -5.03
N VAL A 97 -4.33 0.45 -6.35
CA VAL A 97 -4.24 -0.81 -7.12
C VAL A 97 -2.85 -1.44 -6.96
N LEU A 98 -1.78 -0.65 -7.06
CA LEU A 98 -0.42 -1.14 -6.83
C LEU A 98 -0.26 -1.73 -5.42
N GLN A 99 -0.73 -1.05 -4.38
CA GLN A 99 -0.67 -1.55 -3.00
C GLN A 99 -1.43 -2.88 -2.84
N LEU A 100 -2.61 -3.01 -3.46
CA LEU A 100 -3.40 -4.24 -3.44
C LEU A 100 -2.69 -5.38 -4.19
N VAL A 101 -2.10 -5.10 -5.35
CA VAL A 101 -1.32 -6.08 -6.13
C VAL A 101 -0.13 -6.58 -5.32
N VAL A 102 0.59 -5.69 -4.64
CA VAL A 102 1.71 -6.03 -3.75
C VAL A 102 1.23 -6.87 -2.57
N LEU A 103 0.11 -6.49 -1.93
CA LEU A 103 -0.50 -7.22 -0.81
C LEU A 103 -0.91 -8.65 -1.22
N ILE A 104 -1.57 -8.79 -2.37
CA ILE A 104 -1.96 -10.09 -2.91
C ILE A 104 -0.72 -10.93 -3.23
N ALA A 105 0.30 -10.34 -3.87
CA ALA A 105 1.55 -11.02 -4.14
C ALA A 105 2.25 -11.48 -2.85
N MET A 106 2.20 -10.65 -1.79
CA MET A 106 2.72 -10.97 -0.48
C MET A 106 2.03 -12.21 0.10
N PHE A 107 0.70 -12.19 0.23
CA PHE A 107 -0.04 -13.31 0.83
C PHE A 107 0.00 -14.59 0.02
N ARG A 108 0.09 -14.48 -1.32
CA ARG A 108 0.32 -15.62 -2.21
C ARG A 108 1.76 -16.15 -2.15
N ARG A 109 2.64 -15.54 -1.37
CA ARG A 109 4.08 -15.87 -1.30
C ARG A 109 4.72 -15.88 -2.70
N SER A 110 4.28 -14.95 -3.56
CA SER A 110 4.72 -14.87 -4.94
C SER A 110 6.19 -14.42 -5.01
N PRO A 111 7.02 -14.99 -5.90
CA PRO A 111 8.39 -14.51 -6.12
C PRO A 111 8.43 -13.06 -6.63
N ARG A 112 7.32 -12.59 -7.21
CA ARG A 112 7.19 -11.20 -7.70
C ARG A 112 7.05 -10.19 -6.56
N PHE A 113 6.73 -10.62 -5.34
CA PHE A 113 6.51 -9.72 -4.20
C PHE A 113 7.67 -8.74 -4.00
N LYS A 114 8.92 -9.22 -4.02
CA LYS A 114 10.10 -8.37 -3.82
C LYS A 114 10.18 -7.23 -4.84
N LYS A 115 10.00 -7.56 -6.13
CA LYS A 115 10.02 -6.60 -7.24
C LYS A 115 8.85 -5.63 -7.16
N LEU A 116 7.66 -6.11 -6.83
CA LEU A 116 6.46 -5.28 -6.69
C LEU A 116 6.57 -4.33 -5.49
N PHE A 117 7.10 -4.78 -4.36
CA PHE A 117 7.32 -3.93 -3.18
C PHE A 117 8.39 -2.87 -3.46
N LEU A 118 9.45 -3.22 -4.21
CA LEU A 118 10.44 -2.24 -4.68
C LEU A 118 9.79 -1.20 -5.61
N LEU A 119 8.93 -1.63 -6.54
CA LEU A 119 8.17 -0.74 -7.40
C LEU A 119 7.27 0.20 -6.57
N GLN A 120 6.57 -0.32 -5.56
CA GLN A 120 5.77 0.49 -4.64
C GLN A 120 6.62 1.55 -3.91
N TRP A 121 7.83 1.20 -3.49
CA TRP A 121 8.74 2.16 -2.85
C TRP A 121 9.14 3.31 -3.79
N PHE A 122 9.49 3.03 -5.04
CA PHE A 122 9.77 4.05 -6.05
C PHE A 122 8.51 4.84 -6.46
N ALA A 123 7.34 4.21 -6.41
CA ALA A 123 6.08 4.87 -6.73
C ALA A 123 5.73 5.99 -5.74
N ILE A 124 6.18 5.93 -4.48
CA ILE A 124 5.92 6.97 -3.47
C ILE A 124 6.40 8.36 -3.95
N PRO A 125 7.69 8.60 -4.24
CA PRO A 125 8.15 9.90 -4.70
C PRO A 125 7.63 10.24 -6.09
N VAL A 126 7.44 9.24 -6.97
CA VAL A 126 6.92 9.48 -8.33
C VAL A 126 5.49 10.01 -8.28
N VAL A 127 4.59 9.36 -7.55
CA VAL A 127 3.20 9.79 -7.41
C VAL A 127 3.14 11.19 -6.81
N PHE A 128 3.93 11.45 -5.77
CA PHE A 128 4.01 12.78 -5.15
C PHE A 128 4.45 13.87 -6.14
N LEU A 129 5.52 13.63 -6.91
CA LEU A 129 6.01 14.61 -7.89
C LEU A 129 5.01 14.84 -9.03
N VAL A 130 4.41 13.76 -9.53
CA VAL A 130 3.39 13.86 -10.58
C VAL A 130 2.20 14.66 -10.09
N ASP A 131 1.73 14.42 -8.87
CA ASP A 131 0.62 15.15 -8.26
C ASP A 131 0.92 16.65 -8.12
N VAL A 132 2.08 17.01 -7.56
CA VAL A 132 2.49 18.42 -7.40
C VAL A 132 2.58 19.14 -8.75
N ILE A 133 3.18 18.50 -9.76
CA ILE A 133 3.28 19.05 -11.11
C ILE A 133 1.89 19.18 -11.73
N TRP A 134 1.02 18.19 -11.56
CA TRP A 134 -0.34 18.19 -12.10
C TRP A 134 -1.18 19.33 -11.52
N ILE A 135 -1.21 19.47 -10.20
CA ILE A 135 -1.98 20.51 -9.51
C ILE A 135 -1.43 21.91 -9.83
N SER A 136 -0.11 22.10 -9.77
CA SER A 136 0.50 23.41 -10.06
C SER A 136 0.25 23.87 -11.49
N THR A 137 0.31 22.95 -12.47
CA THR A 137 0.08 23.29 -13.88
C THR A 137 -1.39 23.59 -14.20
N LEU A 138 -2.34 22.81 -13.66
CA LEU A 138 -3.75 22.98 -13.97
C LEU A 138 -4.40 24.16 -13.25
N ILE A 139 -4.08 24.34 -11.97
CA ILE A 139 -4.66 25.40 -11.12
C ILE A 139 -3.82 26.69 -11.20
N LYS A 140 -2.68 26.67 -11.91
CA LYS A 140 -1.76 27.80 -12.09
C LYS A 140 -1.24 28.38 -10.77
N VAL A 141 -1.06 27.50 -9.79
CA VAL A 141 -0.51 27.82 -8.47
C VAL A 141 0.97 27.48 -8.46
N SER A 142 1.79 28.30 -7.80
CA SER A 142 3.24 28.05 -7.74
C SER A 142 3.55 26.76 -6.98
N VAL A 143 4.59 26.04 -7.39
CA VAL A 143 5.06 24.83 -6.68
C VAL A 143 5.35 25.12 -5.20
N SER A 144 5.89 26.30 -4.88
CA SER A 144 6.11 26.72 -3.49
C SER A 144 4.85 26.83 -2.65
N GLN A 145 3.71 27.19 -3.26
CA GLN A 145 2.42 27.24 -2.57
C GLN A 145 1.84 25.83 -2.40
N VAL A 146 2.00 24.95 -3.39
CA VAL A 146 1.59 23.54 -3.28
C VAL A 146 2.41 22.80 -2.21
N LEU A 147 3.69 23.13 -2.09
CA LEU A 147 4.63 22.53 -1.12
C LEU A 147 4.68 23.28 0.22
N ALA A 148 3.72 24.16 0.51
CA ALA A 148 3.74 24.95 1.73
C ALA A 148 3.53 24.09 2.99
N GLY A 149 4.01 24.59 4.14
CA GLY A 149 3.79 23.96 5.44
C GLY A 149 4.47 22.59 5.58
N ASP A 150 3.71 21.58 6.01
CA ASP A 150 4.16 20.23 6.29
C ASP A 150 3.92 19.23 5.13
N ALA A 151 3.59 19.73 3.94
CA ALA A 151 3.26 18.91 2.77
C ALA A 151 4.33 17.85 2.42
N LEU A 152 5.61 18.14 2.68
CA LEU A 152 6.73 17.24 2.42
C LEU A 152 6.95 16.18 3.51
N VAL A 153 6.43 16.38 4.72
CA VAL A 153 6.72 15.50 5.86
C VAL A 153 6.19 14.09 5.61
N LYS A 154 4.93 13.95 5.18
CA LYS A 154 4.30 12.63 4.96
C LYS A 154 4.98 11.82 3.84
N PRO A 155 5.26 12.38 2.64
CA PRO A 155 5.99 11.66 1.59
C PRO A 155 7.40 11.24 2.02
N ILE A 156 8.15 12.12 2.70
CA ILE A 156 9.51 11.82 3.16
C ILE A 156 9.50 10.68 4.18
N VAL A 157 8.64 10.77 5.20
CA VAL A 157 8.51 9.71 6.22
C VAL A 157 8.10 8.40 5.57
N SER A 158 7.14 8.42 4.64
CA SER A 158 6.69 7.22 3.93
C SER A 158 7.81 6.60 3.09
N PHE A 159 8.62 7.41 2.41
CA PHE A 159 9.74 6.94 1.61
C PHE A 159 10.84 6.31 2.46
N VAL A 160 11.22 6.96 3.58
CA VAL A 160 12.26 6.45 4.49
C VAL A 160 11.81 5.14 5.15
N VAL A 161 10.61 5.13 5.74
CA VAL A 161 10.09 3.94 6.44
C VAL A 161 9.92 2.77 5.47
N THR A 162 9.39 3.01 4.27
CA THR A 162 9.25 1.95 3.25
C THR A 162 10.61 1.49 2.74
N GLY A 163 11.60 2.40 2.61
CA GLY A 163 12.97 2.08 2.22
C GLY A 163 13.67 1.15 3.21
N ILE A 164 13.45 1.35 4.52
CA ILE A 164 13.94 0.43 5.56
C ILE A 164 13.38 -0.98 5.33
N TRP A 165 12.09 -1.10 5.00
CA TRP A 165 11.46 -2.38 4.69
C TRP A 165 11.98 -3.00 3.39
N VAL A 166 12.29 -2.20 2.36
CA VAL A 166 12.96 -2.68 1.14
C VAL A 166 14.30 -3.30 1.51
N ALA A 167 15.15 -2.60 2.28
CA ALA A 167 16.44 -3.12 2.71
C ALA A 167 16.27 -4.45 3.49
N TYR A 168 15.30 -4.53 4.39
CA TYR A 168 14.96 -5.77 5.10
C TYR A 168 14.53 -6.90 4.15
N ILE A 169 13.66 -6.63 3.17
CA ILE A 169 13.15 -7.62 2.21
C ILE A 169 14.29 -8.27 1.42
N TYR A 170 15.28 -7.48 1.00
CA TYR A 170 16.38 -7.97 0.17
C TYR A 170 17.49 -8.65 0.98
N ASN A 171 17.69 -8.27 2.24
CA ASN A 171 18.75 -8.84 3.09
C ASN A 171 18.29 -10.00 3.99
N SER A 172 16.98 -10.13 4.25
CA SER A 172 16.46 -11.11 5.21
C SER A 172 16.44 -12.55 4.65
N VAL A 173 17.11 -13.46 5.36
CA VAL A 173 17.10 -14.90 5.08
C VAL A 173 15.67 -15.46 5.10
N ARG A 174 14.84 -15.04 6.06
CA ARG A 174 13.42 -15.46 6.16
C ARG A 174 12.63 -15.04 4.92
N VAL A 175 12.82 -13.83 4.43
CA VAL A 175 12.11 -13.33 3.25
C VAL A 175 12.54 -14.11 2.01
N ARG A 176 13.84 -14.32 1.81
CA ARG A 176 14.35 -15.21 0.75
C ARG A 176 13.72 -16.60 0.80
N ASN A 177 13.72 -17.24 1.97
CA ASN A 177 13.14 -18.56 2.15
C ASN A 177 11.62 -18.59 1.92
N THR A 178 10.90 -17.49 2.21
CA THR A 178 9.45 -17.41 2.08
C THR A 178 8.97 -17.20 0.65
N PHE A 179 9.66 -16.34 -0.12
CA PHE A 179 9.20 -15.91 -1.44
C PHE A 179 9.93 -16.57 -2.61
N ASP A 180 11.18 -17.00 -2.43
CA ASP A 180 11.95 -17.59 -3.53
C ASP A 180 11.82 -19.13 -3.57
N ARG A 181 11.78 -19.77 -2.39
CA ARG A 181 11.65 -21.24 -2.30
C ARG A 181 10.27 -21.76 -2.70
N ALA A 182 9.22 -20.94 -2.53
CA ALA A 182 7.88 -21.26 -2.99
C ALA A 182 7.81 -21.35 -4.53
N ALA A 183 8.58 -20.52 -5.24
CA ALA A 183 8.68 -20.54 -6.69
C ALA A 183 9.41 -21.79 -7.19
N ALA A 184 10.57 -22.11 -6.60
CA ALA A 184 11.33 -23.31 -6.96
C ALA A 184 10.51 -24.60 -6.80
N ASN A 185 9.74 -24.73 -5.71
CA ASN A 185 8.87 -25.89 -5.50
C ASN A 185 7.67 -25.95 -6.47
N ALA A 186 7.14 -24.80 -6.90
CA ALA A 186 6.05 -24.75 -7.88
C ALA A 186 6.53 -25.12 -9.30
N GLU A 187 7.73 -24.66 -9.68
CA GLU A 187 8.36 -24.97 -10.97
C GLU A 187 8.70 -26.45 -11.11
N ILE A 188 9.21 -27.06 -10.04
CA ILE A 188 9.45 -28.50 -9.96
C ILE A 188 8.13 -29.27 -10.11
N ALA A 189 7.05 -28.85 -9.44
CA ALA A 189 5.76 -29.53 -9.52
C ALA A 189 5.14 -29.49 -10.94
N THR A 190 5.36 -28.40 -11.69
CA THR A 190 4.92 -28.30 -13.09
C THR A 190 5.79 -29.06 -14.08
N ALA A 191 7.06 -29.32 -13.75
CA ALA A 191 7.98 -30.06 -14.62
C ALA A 191 7.76 -31.59 -14.62
N PHE A 192 6.96 -32.09 -13.66
CA PHE A 192 6.61 -33.51 -13.52
C PHE A 192 5.12 -33.82 -13.84
N GLN A 193 4.42 -32.88 -14.48
CA GLN A 193 3.07 -33.08 -15.08
C GLN A 193 3.17 -33.22 -16.59
#